data_AF-A0A971MPA8-F1
#
_entry.id   AF-A0A971MPA8-F1
#
_cell.length_a   1.000
_cell.length_b   1.000
_cell.length_c   1.000
_cell.angle_alpha   90.00
_cell.angle_beta   90.00
_cell.angle_gamma   90.00
#
_symmetry.space_group_name_H-M   'P 1'
#
loop_
_entity.id
_entity.type
_entity.pdbx_description
1 polymer ?
#
loop_
_entity_poly.entity_id
_entity_poly.type
_entity_poly.pdbx_seq_one_letter_code
_entity_poly.pdbx_strand_id
1 'polypeptide(L)'
;MINQISNNNRFSSVKTNKINKTDLTPEQKKLKEACTEFEAIMVRQMLESMSSSTKFFGEGFGGDYFQSMFLDEISKQIAQQGLGLSKMLFEQVDKSKDFSK
;
A
#
# COMPACT_ATOMS: atom_id res chain seq x y z
N MET A 1 12.32 -21.55 49.17
CA MET A 1 12.51 -21.39 47.71
C MET A 1 11.17 -21.10 47.06
N ILE A 2 10.84 -19.83 46.84
CA ILE A 2 9.87 -19.42 45.81
C ILE A 2 10.46 -18.16 45.18
N ASN A 3 10.88 -18.30 43.93
CA ASN A 3 11.58 -17.30 43.13
C ASN A 3 10.64 -16.12 42.83
N GLN A 4 11.11 -14.90 43.05
CA GLN A 4 10.49 -13.71 42.46
C GLN A 4 10.72 -13.80 40.95
N ILE A 5 9.70 -14.22 40.20
CA ILE A 5 9.71 -14.08 38.75
C ILE A 5 9.64 -12.58 38.45
N SER A 6 10.81 -12.04 38.14
CA SER A 6 11.02 -10.77 37.46
C SER A 6 10.31 -10.83 36.11
N ASN A 7 9.05 -10.39 36.06
CA ASN A 7 8.39 -10.05 34.81
C ASN A 7 8.77 -8.61 34.45
N ASN A 8 9.88 -8.49 33.74
CA ASN A 8 10.32 -7.27 33.11
C ASN A 8 9.30 -6.84 32.04
N ASN A 9 8.34 -5.99 32.42
CA ASN A 9 7.61 -5.14 31.49
C ASN A 9 8.60 -4.15 30.82
N ARG A 10 9.38 -4.64 29.85
CA ARG A 10 10.18 -3.81 28.94
C ARG A 10 9.36 -3.35 27.74
N PHE A 11 8.10 -2.97 27.96
CA PHE A 11 7.45 -2.06 27.03
C PHE A 11 7.86 -0.64 27.44
N SER A 12 9.15 -0.36 27.23
CA SER A 12 9.71 0.97 27.33
C SER A 12 8.90 1.88 26.42
N SER A 13 8.33 2.92 27.02
CA SER A 13 7.65 4.03 26.38
C SER A 13 8.17 4.26 24.97
N VAL A 14 7.38 3.92 23.96
CA VAL A 14 7.57 4.45 22.62
C VAL A 14 7.48 5.95 22.81
N LYS A 15 8.64 6.62 22.81
CA LYS A 15 8.71 8.06 22.58
C LYS A 15 8.01 8.26 21.25
N THR A 16 6.75 8.65 21.28
CA THR A 16 6.10 9.32 20.18
C THR A 16 6.83 10.64 20.02
N ASN A 17 8.02 10.58 19.38
CA ASN A 17 8.52 11.72 18.64
C ASN A 17 7.34 12.10 17.76
N LYS A 18 6.69 13.23 18.08
CA LYS A 18 5.86 13.95 17.13
C LYS A 18 6.69 14.01 15.86
N ILE A 19 6.36 13.18 14.89
CA ILE A 19 6.93 13.24 13.56
C ILE A 19 6.55 14.64 13.10
N ASN A 20 7.53 15.54 13.11
CA ASN A 20 7.41 16.81 12.42
C ASN A 20 6.86 16.44 11.04
N LYS A 21 5.70 16.96 10.66
CA LYS A 21 5.25 16.88 9.27
C LYS A 21 6.33 17.57 8.46
N THR A 22 7.30 16.82 7.99
CA THR A 22 8.19 17.27 6.93
C THR A 22 7.27 17.36 5.73
N ASP A 23 6.91 18.57 5.34
CA ASP A 23 6.13 18.77 4.13
C ASP A 23 6.92 18.13 2.99
N LEU A 24 6.34 17.08 2.41
CA LEU A 24 6.93 16.40 1.25
C LEU A 24 7.22 17.45 0.18
N THR A 25 8.41 17.38 -0.42
CA THR A 25 8.72 18.24 -1.56
C THR A 25 7.73 17.96 -2.70
N PRO A 26 7.51 18.90 -3.64
CA PRO A 26 6.67 18.64 -4.80
C PRO A 26 7.08 17.38 -5.57
N GLU A 27 8.39 17.09 -5.63
CA GLU A 27 8.92 15.89 -6.26
C GLU A 27 8.57 14.61 -5.47
N GLN A 28 8.69 14.64 -4.15
CA GLN A 28 8.30 13.51 -3.29
C GLN A 28 6.79 13.25 -3.33
N LYS A 29 5.96 14.29 -3.43
CA LYS A 29 4.51 14.12 -3.63
C LYS A 29 4.21 13.39 -4.94
N LYS A 30 4.82 13.83 -6.04
CA LYS A 30 4.67 13.19 -7.35
C LYS A 30 5.18 11.75 -7.35
N LEU A 31 6.31 11.49 -6.68
CA LEU A 31 6.84 10.14 -6.54
C LEU A 31 5.88 9.24 -5.75
N LYS A 32 5.33 9.75 -4.65
CA LYS A 32 4.33 9.02 -3.85
C LYS A 32 3.07 8.71 -4.66
N GLU A 33 2.55 9.68 -5.42
CA GLU A 33 1.41 9.49 -6.32
C GLU A 33 1.69 8.40 -7.36
N ALA A 34 2.84 8.45 -8.03
CA ALA A 34 3.25 7.42 -8.98
C ALA A 34 3.37 6.02 -8.35
N CYS A 35 3.89 5.94 -7.11
CA CYS A 35 3.94 4.67 -6.37
C CYS A 35 2.54 4.14 -6.02
N THR A 36 1.59 5.02 -5.69
CA THR A 36 0.19 4.66 -5.43
C THR A 36 -0.52 4.20 -6.71
N GLU A 37 -0.31 4.88 -7.84
CA GLU A 37 -0.83 4.47 -9.14
C GLU A 37 -0.28 3.09 -9.56
N PHE A 38 1.01 2.85 -9.32
CA PHE A 38 1.62 1.54 -9.56
C PHE A 38 1.00 0.46 -8.67
N GLU A 39 0.76 0.75 -7.38
CA GLU A 39 0.05 -0.18 -6.48
C GLU A 39 -1.35 -0.49 -7.00
N ALA A 40 -2.08 0.49 -7.56
CA ALA A 40 -3.39 0.25 -8.17
C ALA A 40 -3.31 -0.73 -9.35
N ILE A 41 -2.31 -0.60 -10.23
CA ILE A 41 -2.10 -1.53 -11.35
C ILE A 41 -1.82 -2.94 -10.82
N MET A 42 -0.94 -3.08 -9.83
CA MET A 42 -0.62 -4.37 -9.23
C MET A 42 -1.84 -5.03 -8.58
N VAL A 43 -2.63 -4.24 -7.84
CA VAL A 43 -3.90 -4.71 -7.25
C VAL A 43 -4.87 -5.14 -8.34
N ARG A 44 -4.99 -4.37 -9.43
CA ARG A 44 -5.83 -4.72 -10.57
C ARG A 44 -5.42 -6.08 -11.14
N GLN A 45 -4.13 -6.31 -11.40
CA GLN A 45 -3.63 -7.61 -11.89
C GLN A 45 -3.98 -8.76 -10.92
N MET A 46 -3.84 -8.53 -9.61
CA MET A 46 -4.23 -9.51 -8.60
C MET A 46 -5.72 -9.81 -8.67
N LEU A 47 -6.57 -8.78 -8.72
CA LEU A 47 -8.01 -8.94 -8.81
C LEU A 47 -8.47 -9.58 -10.12
N GLU A 48 -7.82 -9.26 -11.25
CA GLU A 48 -8.07 -9.91 -12.54
C GLU A 48 -7.81 -11.42 -12.43
N SER A 49 -6.68 -11.82 -11.85
CA SER A 49 -6.35 -13.24 -11.62
C SER A 49 -7.38 -13.94 -10.72
N MET A 50 -7.89 -13.27 -9.69
CA MET A 50 -8.95 -13.80 -8.81
C MET A 50 -10.30 -13.88 -9.53
N SER A 51 -10.67 -12.86 -10.30
CA SER A 51 -11.95 -12.78 -10.99
C SER A 51 -12.11 -13.83 -12.08
N SER A 52 -11.00 -14.29 -12.67
CA SER A 52 -11.02 -15.43 -13.60
C SER A 52 -11.55 -16.72 -12.98
N SER A 53 -11.46 -16.85 -11.65
CA SER A 53 -11.96 -18.01 -10.90
C SER A 53 -13.45 -17.91 -10.54
N THR A 54 -14.05 -16.71 -10.60
CA THR A 54 -15.43 -16.45 -10.18
C THR A 54 -16.18 -15.66 -11.24
N LYS A 55 -17.17 -16.28 -11.89
CA LYS A 55 -18.09 -15.61 -12.84
C LYS A 55 -19.09 -14.71 -12.10
N PHE A 56 -18.59 -13.66 -11.47
CA PHE A 56 -19.39 -12.73 -10.67
C PHE A 56 -20.17 -11.75 -11.55
N PHE A 57 -19.58 -11.39 -12.70
CA PHE A 57 -20.24 -10.66 -13.76
C PHE A 57 -20.74 -11.65 -14.81
N GLY A 58 -21.92 -11.38 -15.39
CA GLY A 58 -22.49 -12.25 -16.43
C GLY A 58 -21.56 -12.44 -17.62
N GLU A 59 -21.79 -13.46 -18.44
CA GLU A 59 -20.94 -13.71 -19.60
C GLU A 59 -21.24 -12.76 -20.77
N GLY A 60 -20.20 -12.43 -21.55
CA GLY A 60 -20.30 -11.63 -22.77
C GLY A 60 -19.83 -10.17 -22.60
N PHE A 61 -19.84 -9.43 -23.71
CA PHE A 61 -19.24 -8.09 -23.81
C PHE A 61 -19.69 -7.12 -22.71
N GLY A 62 -20.99 -7.12 -22.37
CA GLY A 62 -21.51 -6.26 -21.31
C GLY A 62 -20.92 -6.61 -19.94
N GLY A 63 -20.83 -7.90 -19.63
CA GLY A 63 -20.24 -8.39 -18.38
C GLY A 63 -18.76 -8.05 -18.27
N ASP A 64 -17.99 -8.32 -19.32
CA ASP A 64 -16.56 -8.02 -19.39
C ASP A 64 -16.29 -6.51 -19.24
N TYR A 65 -17.14 -5.68 -19.85
CA TYR A 65 -17.04 -4.22 -19.75
C TYR A 65 -17.27 -3.74 -18.32
N PHE A 66 -18.37 -4.18 -17.68
CA PHE A 66 -18.66 -3.80 -16.29
C PHE A 66 -17.63 -4.37 -15.32
N GLN A 67 -17.15 -5.59 -15.54
CA GLN A 67 -16.09 -6.20 -14.75
C GLN A 67 -14.81 -5.37 -14.83
N SER A 68 -14.39 -4.97 -16.03
CA SER A 68 -13.19 -4.14 -16.20
C SER A 68 -13.32 -2.78 -15.51
N MET A 69 -14.48 -2.10 -15.64
CA MET A 69 -14.73 -0.84 -14.93
C MET A 69 -14.75 -1.01 -13.41
N PHE A 70 -15.38 -2.08 -12.92
CA PHE A 70 -15.43 -2.38 -11.49
C PHE A 70 -14.05 -2.68 -10.91
N LEU A 71 -13.27 -3.53 -11.58
CA LEU A 71 -11.91 -3.85 -11.19
C LEU A 71 -11.02 -2.61 -11.18
N ASP A 72 -11.18 -1.72 -12.15
CA ASP A 72 -10.43 -0.47 -12.22
C ASP A 72 -10.70 0.42 -11.00
N GLU A 73 -11.96 0.67 -10.67
CA GLU A 73 -12.31 1.55 -9.54
C GLU A 73 -11.92 0.92 -8.19
N ILE A 74 -12.21 -0.37 -8.00
CA ILE A 74 -11.85 -1.07 -6.76
C ILE A 74 -10.33 -1.10 -6.56
N SER A 75 -9.55 -1.32 -7.63
CA SER A 75 -8.09 -1.31 -7.52
C SER A 75 -7.54 0.04 -7.07
N LYS A 76 -8.11 1.16 -7.57
CA LYS A 76 -7.77 2.52 -7.15
C LYS A 76 -8.14 2.78 -5.70
N GLN A 77 -9.34 2.37 -5.27
CA GLN A 77 -9.79 2.52 -3.88
C GLN A 77 -8.90 1.74 -2.90
N ILE A 78 -8.54 0.50 -3.25
CA ILE A 78 -7.63 -0.33 -2.45
C ILE A 78 -6.24 0.31 -2.38
N ALA A 79 -5.70 0.80 -3.50
CA ALA A 79 -4.39 1.46 -3.53
C ALA A 79 -4.39 2.78 -2.73
N GLN A 80 -5.49 3.52 -2.70
CA GLN A 80 -5.63 4.73 -1.87
C GLN A 80 -5.65 4.42 -0.37
N GLN A 81 -6.32 3.34 0.05
CA GLN A 81 -6.22 2.87 1.45
C GLN A 81 -4.84 2.27 1.75
N GLY A 82 -4.21 1.68 0.72
CA GLY A 82 -2.85 1.17 0.72
C GLY A 82 -2.74 -0.24 1.30
N LEU A 83 -2.16 -1.15 0.51
CA LEU A 83 -1.66 -2.44 1.01
C LEU A 83 -0.24 -2.31 1.60
N GLY A 84 0.33 -1.10 1.54
CA GLY A 84 1.66 -0.78 2.04
C GLY A 84 2.75 -0.90 0.98
N LEU A 85 2.43 -1.38 -0.23
CA LEU A 85 3.41 -1.54 -1.31
C LEU A 85 3.88 -0.19 -1.84
N SER A 86 2.97 0.76 -2.06
CA SER A 86 3.35 2.11 -2.50
C SER A 86 4.28 2.80 -1.50
N LYS A 87 4.03 2.62 -0.20
CA LYS A 87 4.90 3.15 0.86
C LYS A 87 6.28 2.52 0.85
N MET A 88 6.36 1.18 0.75
CA MET A 88 7.64 0.49 0.66
C MET A 88 8.43 0.92 -0.57
N LEU A 89 7.78 1.03 -1.74
CA LEU A 89 8.41 1.51 -2.97
C LEU A 89 8.89 2.95 -2.85
N PHE A 90 8.05 3.83 -2.31
CA PHE A 90 8.41 5.22 -2.06
C PHE A 90 9.67 5.32 -1.19
N GLU A 91 9.71 4.59 -0.07
CA GLU A 91 10.88 4.60 0.83
C GLU A 91 12.15 4.07 0.17
N GLN A 92 12.06 3.04 -0.67
CA GLN A 92 13.22 2.49 -1.38
C GLN A 92 13.74 3.45 -2.45
N VAL A 93 12.84 4.05 -3.23
CA VAL A 93 13.22 5.00 -4.28
C VAL A 93 13.78 6.28 -3.68
N ASP A 94 13.15 6.82 -2.65
CA ASP A 94 13.61 8.04 -1.95
C ASP A 94 15.00 7.82 -1.33
N LYS A 95 15.23 6.68 -0.65
CA LYS A 95 16.56 6.31 -0.14
C LYS A 95 17.60 6.16 -1.24
N SER A 96 17.25 5.55 -2.38
CA SER A 96 18.19 5.37 -3.49
C SER A 96 18.66 6.70 -4.10
N LYS A 97 17.81 7.73 -4.08
CA LYS A 97 18.16 9.08 -4.55
C LYS A 97 19.22 9.75 -3.66
N ASP A 98 19.18 9.50 -2.35
CA ASP A 98 20.16 10.04 -1.41
C ASP A 98 21.58 9.45 -1.60
N PHE A 99 21.70 8.21 -2.10
CA PHE A 99 23.00 7.58 -2.37
C PHE A 99 23.71 8.09 -3.64
N SER A 100 23.03 8.90 -4.46
CA SER A 100 23.59 9.42 -5.71
C SER A 100 24.15 10.85 -5.60
N LYS A 101 24.32 11.37 -4.37
CA LYS A 101 25.07 12.60 -4.05
C LYS A 101 26.36 12.26 -3.31
#